data_AF-A0A380DZC5-F1
#
_entry.id   AF-A0A380DZC5-F1
#
_cell.length_a   1.000
_cell.length_b   1.000
_cell.length_c   1.000
_cell.angle_alpha   90.00
_cell.angle_beta   90.00
_cell.angle_gamma   90.00
#
_symmetry.space_group_name_H-M   'P 1'
#
loop_
_entity.id
_entity.type
_entity.pdbx_description
1 polymer ?
#
loop_
_entity_poly.entity_id
_entity_poly.type
_entity_poly.pdbx_seq_one_letter_code
_entity_poly.pdbx_strand_id
1 'polypeptide(L)'
;MKESGPVIVAAALIMFSVFFAFVFQEDVMIKSMGMALAFGVLFDAFVVRMMLIPALTKLFGKGSWYLPAWLNRIIPRVDIEGHALEKYKTVESQESEAKDSKETYDTTFKVYPQGATNVSKHQDVHGQDDARSIVLDDKTMALYQEVKQQTTNPLFLYDALMDYQNKHQLNSKQQATNIEQLNKILKNSINC
;
A
#
# COMPACT_ATOMS: atom_id res chain seq x y z
N MET A 1 -2.35 -11.13 -11.00
CA MET A 1 -1.71 -12.29 -10.33
C MET A 1 -0.30 -12.62 -10.85
N LYS A 2 0.36 -11.76 -11.64
CA LYS A 2 1.70 -12.07 -12.19
C LYS A 2 2.88 -11.77 -11.24
N GLU A 3 2.66 -11.11 -10.11
CA GLU A 3 3.76 -10.67 -9.25
C GLU A 3 4.18 -11.69 -8.18
N SER A 4 3.26 -12.52 -7.67
CA SER A 4 3.54 -13.37 -6.50
C SER A 4 4.12 -14.76 -6.85
N GLY A 5 3.90 -15.25 -8.07
CA GLY A 5 4.39 -16.55 -8.53
C GLY A 5 5.92 -16.69 -8.52
N PRO A 6 6.67 -15.73 -9.09
CA PRO A 6 8.13 -15.77 -9.11
C PRO A 6 8.77 -15.80 -7.71
N VAL A 7 8.17 -15.13 -6.73
CA VAL A 7 8.69 -15.08 -5.34
C VAL A 7 8.69 -16.46 -4.70
N ILE A 8 7.62 -17.24 -4.90
CA ILE A 8 7.48 -18.59 -4.34
C ILE A 8 8.51 -19.54 -4.96
N VAL A 9 8.72 -19.44 -6.27
CA VAL A 9 9.71 -20.26 -6.99
C VAL A 9 11.14 -19.89 -6.55
N ALA A 10 11.44 -18.61 -6.38
CA ALA A 10 12.73 -18.15 -5.88
C ALA A 10 13.02 -18.69 -4.48
N ALA A 11 12.05 -18.59 -3.55
CA ALA A 11 12.20 -19.13 -2.20
C ALA A 11 12.43 -20.65 -2.19
N ALA A 12 11.69 -21.40 -3.02
CA ALA A 12 11.86 -22.85 -3.13
C ALA A 12 13.26 -23.23 -3.67
N LEU A 13 13.75 -22.52 -4.69
CA LEU A 13 15.08 -22.77 -5.26
C LEU A 13 16.21 -22.52 -4.25
N ILE A 14 16.11 -21.47 -3.44
CA ILE A 14 17.12 -21.17 -2.42
C ILE A 14 17.15 -22.29 -1.37
N MET A 15 16.00 -22.74 -0.87
CA MET A 15 15.93 -23.83 0.09
C MET A 15 16.51 -25.14 -0.46
N PHE A 16 16.21 -25.48 -1.71
CA PHE A 16 16.79 -26.65 -2.37
C PHE A 16 18.32 -26.54 -2.51
N SER A 17 18.81 -25.37 -2.94
CA SER A 17 20.24 -25.12 -3.14
C SER A 17 21.06 -25.30 -1.84
N VAL A 18 20.54 -24.83 -0.70
CA VAL A 18 21.21 -24.96 0.59
C VAL A 18 21.44 -26.44 0.97
N PHE A 19 20.44 -27.30 0.80
CA PHE A 19 20.59 -28.73 1.10
C PHE A 19 21.39 -29.48 0.02
N PHE A 20 21.25 -29.08 -1.23
CA PHE A 20 22.01 -29.65 -2.34
C PHE A 20 23.52 -29.39 -2.18
N ALA A 21 23.91 -28.26 -1.60
CA ALA A 21 25.31 -27.95 -1.31
C ALA A 21 25.99 -29.02 -0.44
N PHE A 22 25.25 -29.69 0.46
CA PHE A 22 25.79 -30.76 1.30
C PHE A 22 26.14 -32.04 0.54
N VAL A 23 25.68 -32.21 -0.71
CA VAL A 23 26.06 -33.33 -1.57
C VAL A 23 27.54 -33.28 -1.97
N PHE A 24 28.13 -32.07 -2.00
CA PHE A 24 29.55 -31.87 -2.27
C PHE A 24 30.46 -32.18 -1.08
N GLN A 25 29.88 -32.47 0.09
CA GLN A 25 30.67 -32.76 1.28
C GLN A 25 31.21 -34.19 1.27
N GLU A 26 32.48 -34.35 1.68
CA GLU A 26 33.17 -35.65 1.66
C GLU A 26 32.70 -36.59 2.78
N ASP A 27 32.19 -36.02 3.87
CA ASP A 27 31.62 -36.79 4.98
C ASP A 27 30.32 -37.50 4.55
N VAL A 28 30.34 -38.84 4.59
CA VAL A 28 29.25 -39.71 4.15
C VAL A 28 27.97 -39.50 4.97
N MET A 29 28.10 -39.20 6.27
CA MET A 29 26.95 -38.95 7.14
C MET A 29 26.26 -37.65 6.72
N ILE A 30 27.02 -36.58 6.51
CA ILE A 30 26.49 -35.28 6.07
C ILE A 30 25.89 -35.38 4.67
N LYS A 31 26.58 -36.08 3.75
CA LYS A 31 26.14 -36.27 2.37
C LYS A 31 24.81 -37.00 2.26
N SER A 32 24.62 -38.09 3.01
CA SER A 32 23.38 -38.88 2.97
C SER A 32 22.19 -38.11 3.54
N MET A 33 22.38 -37.38 4.65
CA MET A 33 21.37 -36.49 5.22
C MET A 33 21.03 -35.33 4.27
N GLY A 34 22.03 -34.69 3.67
CA GLY A 34 21.84 -33.61 2.69
C GLY A 34 21.04 -34.06 1.47
N MET A 35 21.33 -35.26 0.95
CA MET A 35 20.62 -35.84 -0.20
C MET A 35 19.16 -36.12 0.14
N ALA A 36 18.88 -36.72 1.31
CA ALA A 36 17.52 -36.97 1.77
C ALA A 36 16.72 -35.66 1.95
N LEU A 37 17.33 -34.63 2.56
CA LEU A 37 16.69 -33.33 2.79
C LEU A 37 16.45 -32.57 1.48
N ALA A 38 17.41 -32.59 0.54
CA ALA A 38 17.26 -31.92 -0.75
C ALA A 38 16.08 -32.50 -1.55
N PHE A 39 15.99 -33.83 -1.65
CA PHE A 39 14.85 -34.49 -2.29
C PHE A 39 13.54 -34.28 -1.54
N GLY A 40 13.57 -34.27 -0.19
CA GLY A 40 12.39 -34.02 0.64
C GLY A 40 11.79 -32.63 0.39
N VAL A 41 12.62 -31.58 0.37
CA VAL A 41 12.18 -30.20 0.10
C VAL A 41 11.71 -30.04 -1.33
N LEU A 42 12.42 -30.64 -2.31
CA LEU A 42 11.99 -30.60 -3.71
C LEU A 42 10.60 -31.24 -3.88
N PHE A 43 10.38 -32.41 -3.27
CA PHE A 43 9.10 -33.09 -3.32
C PHE A 43 7.99 -32.30 -2.62
N ASP A 44 8.22 -31.71 -1.45
CA ASP A 44 7.24 -30.84 -0.77
C ASP A 44 6.87 -29.61 -1.62
N ALA A 45 7.87 -28.90 -2.15
CA ALA A 45 7.65 -27.70 -2.94
C ALA A 45 6.85 -27.95 -4.22
N PHE A 46 7.01 -29.12 -4.86
CA PHE A 46 6.26 -29.49 -6.06
C PHE A 46 4.99 -30.26 -5.75
N VAL A 47 5.09 -31.41 -5.08
CA VAL A 47 3.94 -32.30 -4.86
C VAL A 47 3.00 -31.71 -3.84
N VAL A 48 3.49 -31.26 -2.69
CA VAL A 48 2.62 -30.69 -1.65
C VAL A 48 2.08 -29.34 -2.11
N ARG A 49 2.96 -28.43 -2.54
CA ARG A 49 2.57 -27.04 -2.85
C ARG A 49 1.83 -26.85 -4.18
N MET A 50 2.18 -27.58 -5.26
CA MET A 50 1.53 -27.40 -6.57
C MET A 50 0.37 -28.36 -6.81
N MET A 51 0.31 -29.50 -6.11
CA MET A 51 -0.75 -30.49 -6.29
C MET A 51 -1.61 -30.64 -5.04
N LEU A 52 -1.01 -30.92 -3.88
CA LEU A 52 -1.74 -31.31 -2.68
C LEU A 52 -2.53 -30.14 -2.07
N ILE A 53 -1.89 -29.00 -1.81
CA ILE A 53 -2.54 -27.79 -1.27
C ILE A 53 -3.71 -27.34 -2.16
N PRO A 54 -3.54 -27.12 -3.48
CA PRO A 54 -4.66 -26.69 -4.32
C PRO A 54 -5.74 -27.77 -4.44
N ALA A 55 -5.39 -29.05 -4.51
CA ALA A 55 -6.38 -30.14 -4.55
C ALA A 55 -7.18 -30.24 -3.24
N LEU A 56 -6.52 -30.15 -2.08
CA LEU A 56 -7.16 -30.16 -0.77
C LEU A 56 -8.06 -28.93 -0.61
N THR A 57 -7.59 -27.74 -1.00
CA THR A 57 -8.39 -26.51 -0.91
C THR A 57 -9.61 -26.57 -1.83
N LYS A 58 -9.48 -27.18 -3.02
CA LYS A 58 -10.60 -27.44 -3.93
C LYS A 58 -11.57 -28.49 -3.38
N LEU A 59 -11.06 -29.53 -2.72
CA LEU A 59 -11.85 -30.65 -2.19
C LEU A 59 -12.61 -30.27 -0.91
N PHE A 60 -11.94 -29.64 0.05
CA PHE A 60 -12.54 -29.13 1.29
C PHE A 60 -13.32 -27.83 1.08
N GLY A 61 -13.10 -27.14 -0.05
CA GLY A 61 -13.81 -25.91 -0.42
C GLY A 61 -13.77 -24.86 0.69
N LYS A 62 -14.95 -24.36 1.08
CA LYS A 62 -15.13 -23.37 2.16
C LYS A 62 -14.66 -23.88 3.55
N GLY A 63 -14.45 -25.18 3.72
CA GLY A 63 -13.93 -25.78 4.95
C GLY A 63 -12.44 -25.51 5.18
N SER A 64 -11.66 -25.24 4.13
CA SER A 64 -10.22 -24.93 4.27
C SER A 64 -9.96 -23.61 5.00
N TRP A 65 -10.99 -22.78 5.16
CA TRP A 65 -10.96 -21.49 5.86
C TRP A 65 -11.90 -21.46 7.07
N TYR A 66 -12.35 -22.61 7.55
CA TYR A 66 -13.23 -22.67 8.71
C TYR A 66 -12.41 -22.38 9.98
N LEU A 67 -12.57 -21.17 10.52
CA LEU A 67 -12.08 -20.82 11.84
C LEU A 67 -13.02 -21.46 12.88
N PRO A 68 -12.57 -22.47 13.63
CA PRO A 68 -13.46 -23.16 14.55
C PRO A 68 -13.88 -22.20 15.67
N ALA A 69 -15.16 -22.24 16.04
CA ALA A 69 -15.78 -21.23 16.91
C ALA A 69 -15.09 -21.05 18.28
N TRP A 70 -14.44 -22.11 18.79
CA TRP A 70 -13.65 -22.05 20.02
C TRP A 70 -12.38 -21.19 19.87
N LEU A 71 -11.74 -21.23 18.70
CA LEU A 71 -10.56 -20.44 18.40
C LEU A 71 -10.94 -18.98 18.12
N ASN A 72 -12.09 -18.74 17.47
CA ASN A 72 -12.66 -17.38 17.35
C ASN A 72 -12.94 -16.73 18.72
N ARG A 73 -13.18 -17.53 19.76
CA ARG A 73 -13.40 -17.03 21.13
C ARG A 73 -12.10 -16.76 21.91
N ILE A 74 -11.02 -17.46 21.57
CA ILE A 74 -9.71 -17.33 22.23
C ILE A 74 -8.83 -16.29 21.53
N ILE A 75 -8.94 -16.16 20.21
CA ILE A 75 -8.20 -15.17 19.43
C ILE A 75 -8.62 -13.78 19.92
N PRO A 76 -7.73 -13.01 20.57
CA PRO A 76 -7.95 -11.58 20.80
C PRO A 76 -8.16 -10.94 19.43
N ARG A 77 -9.04 -9.94 19.29
CA ARG A 77 -9.19 -9.25 18.00
C ARG A 77 -7.88 -8.56 17.63
N VAL A 78 -7.02 -9.28 16.91
CA VAL A 78 -5.77 -8.75 16.34
C VAL A 78 -6.18 -8.09 15.05
N ASP A 79 -6.52 -6.82 15.18
CA ASP A 79 -6.81 -5.96 14.06
C ASP A 79 -5.49 -5.54 13.42
N ILE A 80 -5.16 -6.17 12.29
CA ILE A 80 -3.94 -5.91 11.51
C ILE A 80 -4.10 -4.61 10.71
N GLU A 81 -5.34 -4.17 10.50
CA GLU A 81 -5.71 -3.00 9.72
C GLU A 81 -5.76 -1.72 10.58
N GLY A 82 -5.67 -1.86 11.90
CA GLY A 82 -5.51 -0.73 12.82
C GLY A 82 -6.81 0.01 13.16
N HIS A 83 -7.99 -0.52 12.84
CA HIS A 83 -9.28 0.11 13.19
C HIS A 83 -9.49 0.16 14.73
N ALA A 84 -8.95 -0.82 15.46
CA ALA A 84 -8.89 -0.78 16.92
C ALA A 84 -8.04 0.38 17.45
N LEU A 85 -7.09 0.87 16.63
CA LEU A 85 -6.27 2.06 16.90
C LEU A 85 -6.97 3.37 16.56
N GLU A 86 -7.90 3.31 15.61
CA GLU A 86 -8.77 4.40 15.26
C GLU A 86 -9.80 4.69 16.36
N LYS A 87 -10.25 3.64 17.07
CA LYS A 87 -11.19 3.77 18.21
C LYS A 87 -10.58 4.40 19.45
N TYR A 88 -9.30 4.22 19.75
CA TYR A 88 -8.67 4.96 20.86
C TYR A 88 -8.22 6.36 20.45
N LYS A 89 -8.04 6.64 19.15
CA LYS A 89 -8.03 8.03 18.65
C LYS A 89 -9.41 8.67 18.87
N THR A 90 -10.47 7.89 18.70
CA THR A 90 -11.86 8.28 18.98
C THR A 90 -12.36 7.92 20.38
N VAL A 91 -11.55 7.82 21.44
CA VAL A 91 -12.06 7.99 22.83
C VAL A 91 -11.40 9.19 23.52
N GLU A 92 -10.33 9.70 22.91
CA GLU A 92 -10.05 11.13 22.83
C GLU A 92 -10.94 11.84 21.77
N SER A 93 -11.82 11.11 21.06
CA SER A 93 -12.84 11.67 20.14
C SER A 93 -14.03 10.70 19.93
N GLN A 94 -14.80 10.34 20.97
CA GLN A 94 -15.91 9.35 20.88
C GLN A 94 -16.83 9.50 19.67
N GLU A 95 -17.15 8.33 19.08
CA GLU A 95 -18.44 7.97 18.48
C GLU A 95 -18.39 7.60 16.99
N SER A 96 -17.85 6.41 16.66
CA SER A 96 -18.11 5.78 15.36
C SER A 96 -18.24 4.25 15.44
N GLU A 97 -19.28 3.80 14.73
CA GLU A 97 -19.44 2.51 14.07
C GLU A 97 -20.10 1.36 14.84
N ALA A 98 -21.43 1.44 14.88
CA ALA A 98 -22.29 0.33 14.48
C ALA A 98 -22.74 0.55 13.01
N LYS A 99 -22.09 -0.11 12.04
CA LYS A 99 -22.64 -0.56 10.73
C LYS A 99 -21.49 -0.94 9.79
N ASP A 100 -21.15 -2.23 9.72
CA ASP A 100 -20.38 -2.77 8.59
C ASP A 100 -21.38 -3.26 7.53
N SER A 101 -21.73 -2.37 6.62
CA SER A 101 -22.38 -2.70 5.34
C SER A 101 -21.41 -2.30 4.25
N LYS A 102 -20.63 -3.27 3.74
CA LYS A 102 -19.98 -3.26 2.42
C LYS A 102 -19.82 -1.87 1.76
N GLU A 103 -18.98 -1.01 2.31
CA GLU A 103 -18.61 0.22 1.60
C GLU A 103 -17.36 -0.06 0.77
N THR A 104 -17.59 -0.37 -0.51
CA THR A 104 -16.57 -0.24 -1.54
C THR A 104 -16.23 1.24 -1.64
N TYR A 105 -15.09 1.64 -1.09
CA TYR A 105 -14.57 3.00 -1.19
C TYR A 105 -14.24 3.32 -2.66
N ASP A 106 -15.12 4.04 -3.35
CA ASP A 106 -14.81 4.59 -4.67
C ASP A 106 -14.00 5.88 -4.47
N THR A 107 -12.67 5.77 -4.60
CA THR A 107 -11.75 6.92 -4.55
C THR A 107 -11.79 7.77 -5.82
N THR A 108 -12.67 7.43 -6.79
CA THR A 108 -12.69 8.06 -8.10
C THR A 108 -13.46 9.37 -8.06
N PHE A 109 -12.71 10.46 -8.23
CA PHE A 109 -13.25 11.79 -8.33
C PHE A 109 -13.75 12.09 -9.76
N LYS A 110 -15.04 12.43 -9.94
CA LYS A 110 -15.61 12.72 -11.27
C LYS A 110 -15.55 14.22 -11.59
N VAL A 111 -14.82 14.57 -12.65
CA VAL A 111 -14.52 15.94 -13.06
C VAL A 111 -15.45 16.40 -14.20
N TYR A 112 -16.23 17.48 -14.02
CA TYR A 112 -17.20 17.99 -15.02
C TYR A 112 -17.00 19.49 -15.33
N PRO A 113 -17.24 19.95 -16.58
CA PRO A 113 -17.07 21.36 -16.94
C PRO A 113 -18.19 22.23 -16.37
N GLN A 114 -17.88 23.49 -16.07
CA GLN A 114 -18.84 24.47 -15.56
C GLN A 114 -19.94 24.75 -16.60
N GLY A 115 -21.17 24.32 -16.30
CA GLY A 115 -22.31 24.42 -17.22
C GLY A 115 -22.96 23.07 -17.59
N ALA A 116 -22.45 21.95 -17.08
CA ALA A 116 -23.14 20.67 -17.17
C ALA A 116 -24.45 20.70 -16.34
N THR A 117 -25.57 21.01 -16.98
CA THR A 117 -26.89 21.17 -16.31
C THR A 117 -27.56 19.84 -15.91
N ASN A 118 -26.91 18.70 -16.19
CA ASN A 118 -27.38 17.37 -15.82
C ASN A 118 -26.29 16.58 -15.11
N VAL A 119 -25.68 17.17 -14.08
CA VAL A 119 -24.94 16.40 -13.07
C VAL A 119 -25.98 15.74 -12.18
N SER A 120 -26.51 14.60 -12.62
CA SER A 120 -27.45 13.82 -11.82
C SER A 120 -26.77 13.42 -10.53
N LYS A 121 -27.16 14.06 -9.43
CA LYS A 121 -26.95 13.58 -8.06
C LYS A 121 -27.37 12.11 -8.05
N HIS A 122 -26.41 11.19 -8.05
CA HIS A 122 -26.71 9.83 -7.64
C HIS A 122 -26.89 9.94 -6.13
N GLN A 123 -28.14 10.06 -5.70
CA GLN A 123 -28.52 10.10 -4.30
C GLN A 123 -28.66 8.64 -3.87
N ASP A 124 -27.80 8.21 -2.97
CA ASP A 124 -27.97 6.95 -2.27
C ASP A 124 -29.22 6.99 -1.34
N VAL A 125 -29.75 5.83 -0.97
CA VAL A 125 -30.98 5.68 -0.18
C VAL A 125 -30.81 6.18 1.27
N HIS A 126 -29.59 6.52 1.67
CA HIS A 126 -29.26 7.10 2.98
C HIS A 126 -29.13 8.64 2.97
N GLY A 127 -29.32 9.30 1.83
CA GLY A 127 -29.36 10.77 1.78
C GLY A 127 -28.00 11.41 2.02
N GLN A 128 -26.92 10.73 1.63
CA GLN A 128 -25.56 11.18 1.83
C GLN A 128 -24.87 11.30 0.47
N ASP A 129 -24.69 12.54 0.03
CA ASP A 129 -24.13 12.90 -1.28
C ASP A 129 -22.72 12.30 -1.50
N ASP A 130 -22.63 11.11 -2.09
CA ASP A 130 -21.40 10.33 -2.31
C ASP A 130 -20.71 10.61 -3.66
N ALA A 131 -21.35 11.39 -4.54
CA ALA A 131 -20.74 11.85 -5.78
C ALA A 131 -19.81 13.06 -5.54
N ARG A 132 -18.58 12.81 -5.09
CA ARG A 132 -17.51 13.83 -5.08
C ARG A 132 -17.20 14.24 -6.52
N SER A 133 -17.82 15.33 -6.96
CA SER A 133 -17.65 15.91 -8.29
C SER A 133 -17.27 17.39 -8.20
N ILE A 134 -16.23 17.78 -8.94
CA ILE A 134 -15.66 19.13 -8.91
C ILE A 134 -16.02 19.63 -10.27
N VAL A 135 -16.81 20.69 -10.26
CA VAL A 135 -17.10 21.47 -11.42
C VAL A 135 -15.92 22.42 -11.61
N LEU A 136 -15.17 22.24 -12.69
CA LEU A 136 -14.04 23.12 -13.00
C LEU A 136 -14.47 24.20 -13.99
N ASP A 137 -13.98 25.40 -13.75
CA ASP A 137 -14.02 26.52 -14.69
C ASP A 137 -13.28 26.16 -16.00
N ASP A 138 -13.64 26.82 -17.10
CA ASP A 138 -13.05 26.56 -18.42
C ASP A 138 -11.52 26.63 -18.42
N LYS A 139 -10.94 27.58 -17.67
CA LYS A 139 -9.47 27.71 -17.55
C LYS A 139 -8.84 26.53 -16.82
N THR A 140 -9.48 26.06 -15.75
CA THR A 140 -8.95 24.95 -14.95
C THR A 140 -9.16 23.61 -15.66
N MET A 141 -10.21 23.49 -16.48
CA MET A 141 -10.40 22.35 -17.37
C MET A 141 -9.31 22.25 -18.44
N ALA A 142 -8.93 23.36 -19.05
CA ALA A 142 -7.83 23.36 -20.02
C ALA A 142 -6.53 22.87 -19.38
N LEU A 143 -6.20 23.37 -18.18
CA LEU A 143 -5.03 22.93 -17.42
C LEU A 143 -5.11 21.45 -17.04
N TYR A 144 -6.28 20.98 -16.61
CA TYR A 144 -6.50 19.56 -16.25
C TYR A 144 -6.27 18.63 -17.45
N GLN A 145 -6.76 19.00 -18.63
CA GLN A 145 -6.56 18.20 -19.85
C GLN A 145 -5.10 18.18 -20.29
N GLU A 146 -4.39 19.29 -20.15
CA GLU A 146 -2.95 19.38 -20.43
C GLU A 146 -2.13 18.47 -19.52
N VAL A 147 -2.37 18.53 -18.20
CA VAL A 147 -1.69 17.67 -17.21
C VAL A 147 -2.01 16.19 -17.46
N LYS A 148 -3.26 15.87 -17.81
CA LYS A 148 -3.67 14.50 -18.13
C LYS A 148 -2.97 13.95 -19.37
N GLN A 149 -2.72 14.78 -20.38
CA GLN A 149 -1.93 14.37 -21.57
C GLN A 149 -0.45 14.21 -21.26
N GLN A 150 0.13 15.10 -20.44
CA GLN A 150 1.55 15.04 -20.06
C GLN A 150 1.90 13.88 -19.11
N THR A 151 0.91 13.35 -18.38
CA THR A 151 1.05 12.19 -17.46
C THR A 151 1.28 10.84 -18.16
N THR A 152 1.52 10.83 -19.49
CA THR A 152 1.94 9.61 -20.19
C THR A 152 3.44 9.31 -20.00
N ASN A 153 4.23 10.29 -19.54
CA ASN A 153 5.63 10.09 -19.16
C ASN A 153 5.72 9.77 -17.65
N PRO A 154 6.25 8.60 -17.24
CA PRO A 154 6.33 8.22 -15.83
C PRO A 154 7.29 9.12 -15.01
N LEU A 155 8.16 9.89 -15.69
CA LEU A 155 9.10 10.81 -15.05
C LEU A 155 8.51 12.19 -14.71
N PHE A 156 7.33 12.55 -15.22
CA PHE A 156 6.77 13.89 -14.99
C PHE A 156 6.54 14.19 -13.51
N LEU A 157 6.00 13.21 -12.76
CA LEU A 157 5.78 13.35 -11.32
C LEU A 157 7.11 13.49 -10.57
N TYR A 158 8.16 12.78 -11.00
CA TYR A 158 9.48 12.91 -10.38
C TYR A 158 10.06 14.31 -10.61
N ASP A 159 10.00 14.83 -11.83
CA ASP A 159 10.50 16.16 -12.17
C ASP A 159 9.70 17.27 -11.46
N ALA A 160 8.38 17.14 -11.42
CA ALA A 160 7.50 18.09 -10.73
C ALA A 160 7.74 18.11 -9.20
N LEU A 161 7.97 16.94 -8.59
CA LEU A 161 8.28 16.85 -7.16
C LEU A 161 9.67 17.40 -6.84
N MET A 162 10.66 17.13 -7.69
CA MET A 162 12.01 17.66 -7.51
C MET A 162 12.05 19.19 -7.68
N ASP A 163 11.31 19.73 -8.63
CA ASP A 163 11.17 21.19 -8.80
C ASP A 163 10.46 21.82 -7.59
N TYR A 164 9.35 21.23 -7.14
CA TYR A 164 8.61 21.72 -5.98
C TYR A 164 9.47 21.72 -4.71
N GLN A 165 10.19 20.62 -4.46
CA GLN A 165 11.06 20.49 -3.30
C GLN A 165 12.22 21.50 -3.36
N ASN A 166 12.84 21.68 -4.52
CA ASN A 166 13.92 22.64 -4.71
C ASN A 166 13.45 24.08 -4.46
N LYS A 167 12.28 24.45 -4.99
CA LYS A 167 11.68 25.77 -4.79
C LYS A 167 11.38 26.05 -3.31
N HIS A 168 10.90 25.06 -2.55
CA HIS A 168 10.69 25.22 -1.11
C HIS A 168 12.00 25.40 -0.34
N GLN A 169 13.07 24.71 -0.73
CA GLN A 169 14.40 24.85 -0.11
C GLN A 169 15.03 26.23 -0.41
N LEU A 170 14.79 26.78 -1.60
CA LEU A 170 15.24 28.13 -1.95
C LEU A 170 14.53 29.19 -1.11
N ASN A 171 13.22 29.07 -0.93
CA ASN A 171 12.44 30.00 -0.12
C ASN A 171 12.86 29.97 1.36
N SER A 172 13.12 28.79 1.94
CA SER A 172 13.57 28.68 3.33
C SER A 172 14.99 29.25 3.53
N LYS A 173 15.91 29.00 2.60
CA LYS A 173 17.26 29.58 2.61
C LYS A 173 17.24 31.09 2.48
N GLN A 174 16.41 31.61 1.57
CA GLN A 174 16.26 33.06 1.39
C GLN A 174 15.67 33.72 2.63
N GLN A 175 14.79 33.03 3.36
CA GLN A 175 14.23 33.55 4.60
C GLN A 175 15.26 33.56 5.73
N ALA A 176 16.11 32.53 5.84
CA ALA A 176 17.19 32.47 6.82
C ALA A 176 18.25 33.56 6.59
N THR A 177 18.63 33.83 5.34
CA THR A 177 19.57 34.92 5.03
C THR A 177 18.96 36.29 5.33
N ASN A 178 17.67 36.48 5.05
CA ASN A 178 16.99 37.73 5.38
C ASN A 178 16.98 38.00 6.89
N ILE A 179 16.62 36.99 7.70
CA ILE A 179 16.62 37.09 9.17
C ILE A 179 18.03 37.35 9.73
N GLU A 180 19.06 36.70 9.19
CA GLU A 180 20.45 36.93 9.63
C GLU A 180 20.93 38.35 9.30
N GLN A 181 20.58 38.88 8.12
CA GLN A 181 20.85 40.27 7.76
C GLN A 181 20.13 41.24 8.71
N LEU A 182 18.87 40.96 9.05
CA LEU A 182 18.13 41.77 10.02
C LEU A 182 18.78 41.74 11.41
N ASN A 183 19.17 40.55 11.90
CA ASN A 183 19.85 40.42 13.19
C ASN A 183 21.20 41.17 13.20
N LYS A 184 21.93 41.18 12.09
CA LYS A 184 23.19 41.91 11.96
C LYS A 184 22.97 43.43 11.97
N ILE A 185 21.94 43.92 11.29
CA ILE A 185 21.53 45.34 11.31
C ILE A 185 21.11 45.76 12.72
N LEU A 186 20.28 44.95 13.38
CA LEU A 186 19.83 45.21 14.75
C LEU A 186 21.00 45.25 15.74
N LYS A 187 21.94 44.30 15.68
CA LYS A 187 23.14 44.29 16.53
C LYS A 187 24.05 45.50 16.30
N ASN A 188 24.15 45.99 15.08
CA ASN A 188 24.94 47.18 14.78
C ASN A 188 24.28 48.46 15.30
N SER A 189 22.94 48.52 15.31
CA SER A 189 22.17 49.67 15.82
C SER A 189 22.13 49.76 17.36
N ILE A 190 22.35 48.65 18.08
CA ILE A 190 22.35 48.60 19.56
C ILE A 190 23.74 48.94 20.14
N ASN A 191 24.81 48.76 19.36
CA ASN A 191 26.19 49.04 19.78
C ASN A 191 26.69 50.45 19.37
N CYS A 192 25.79 51.34 18.93
CA CYS A 192 26.06 52.75 18.69
C CYS A 192 25.51 53.61 19.83
#